data_AF-A0A1I9WL85-F1
#
_entry.id   AF-A0A1I9WL85-F1
#
_cell.length_a   1.000
_cell.length_b   1.000
_cell.length_c   1.000
_cell.angle_alpha   90.00
_cell.angle_beta   90.00
_cell.angle_gamma   90.00
#
_symmetry.space_group_name_H-M   'P 1'
#
loop_
_entity.id
_entity.type
_entity.pdbx_description
1 polymer ?
#
loop_
_entity_poly.entity_id
_entity_poly.type
_entity_poly.pdbx_seq_one_letter_code
_entity_poly.pdbx_strand_id
1 'polypeptide(L)'
;MVYSKIDMIEMFGAVIILNLLTCSVAGIPSDKAQRLIENEMTQNEAEDMQDAYWNEMECLQEGGICLPADECPKGHEAANGLCPAQQENGIECCHGLSNKERACSRRGGLCRDKIKCPESLRIPYANDCQSQEICCALV
;
A
#
# COMPACT_ATOMS: atom_id res chain seq x y z
N MET A 1 25.75 31.31 -16.25
CA MET A 1 26.71 30.97 -15.17
C MET A 1 27.17 32.26 -14.54
N VAL A 2 26.91 32.40 -13.22
CA VAL A 2 27.49 33.34 -12.23
C VAL A 2 27.22 34.84 -12.40
N TYR A 3 26.86 35.49 -11.28
CA TYR A 3 27.32 36.78 -10.72
C TYR A 3 26.18 37.34 -9.83
N SER A 4 26.32 37.71 -8.57
CA SER A 4 27.43 37.61 -7.61
C SER A 4 26.89 37.89 -6.19
N LYS A 5 27.59 37.32 -5.21
CA LYS A 5 27.46 37.54 -3.77
C LYS A 5 27.65 39.02 -3.38
N ILE A 6 26.93 39.47 -2.36
CA ILE A 6 27.24 40.70 -1.62
C ILE A 6 27.55 40.27 -0.19
N ASP A 7 28.84 40.14 0.11
CA ASP A 7 29.39 40.14 1.46
C ASP A 7 29.72 41.60 1.82
N MET A 8 29.27 42.08 2.98
CA MET A 8 29.91 43.23 3.63
C MET A 8 29.83 43.09 5.15
N ILE A 9 30.78 42.32 5.66
CA ILE A 9 31.22 42.31 7.06
C ILE A 9 32.11 43.53 7.24
N GLU A 10 31.65 44.55 7.96
CA GLU A 10 32.41 45.48 8.80
C GLU A 10 31.39 46.00 9.85
N MET A 11 31.61 46.10 11.15
CA MET A 11 32.83 46.30 11.91
C MET A 11 32.47 46.01 13.38
N PHE A 12 33.30 45.23 14.06
CA PHE A 12 33.23 45.07 15.52
C PHE A 12 33.36 46.43 16.21
N GLY A 13 32.54 46.71 17.23
CA GLY A 13 32.74 47.90 18.07
C GLY A 13 31.69 48.13 19.15
N ALA A 14 31.87 47.48 20.30
CA ALA A 14 31.30 47.81 21.62
C ALA A 14 29.77 47.69 21.78
N VAL A 15 29.29 46.57 22.35
CA VAL A 15 28.99 46.43 23.80
C VAL A 15 27.67 47.11 24.17
N ILE A 16 26.54 46.38 24.12
CA ILE A 16 26.00 45.53 25.20
C ILE A 16 25.12 46.38 26.16
N ILE A 17 23.81 46.10 26.07
CA ILE A 17 22.71 46.25 27.05
C ILE A 17 22.13 47.65 27.28
N LEU A 18 20.93 47.86 26.72
CA LEU A 18 19.77 48.05 27.60
C LEU A 18 18.54 47.38 27.02
N ASN A 19 18.41 46.10 27.37
CA ASN A 19 17.16 45.38 27.37
C ASN A 19 16.30 45.92 28.52
N LEU A 20 15.02 46.21 28.22
CA LEU A 20 13.80 46.04 29.03
C LEU A 20 12.86 47.26 28.93
N LEU A 21 11.61 46.95 28.54
CA LEU A 21 10.40 47.77 28.50
C LEU A 21 10.18 48.59 27.21
N THR A 22 9.55 47.95 26.22
CA THR A 22 8.14 48.26 25.89
C THR A 22 7.52 47.12 25.08
N CYS A 23 6.42 46.59 25.62
CA CYS A 23 5.56 45.64 24.93
C CYS A 23 4.94 46.31 23.70
N SER A 24 5.08 45.68 22.53
CA SER A 24 4.07 45.73 21.48
C SER A 24 4.25 44.50 20.61
N VAL A 25 3.55 43.45 21.00
CA VAL A 25 3.28 42.30 20.14
C VAL A 25 2.50 42.79 18.92
N ALA A 26 3.10 42.69 17.74
CA ALA A 26 2.40 42.87 16.47
C ALA A 26 2.82 41.76 15.50
N GLY A 27 2.14 40.61 15.63
CA GLY A 27 1.73 39.74 14.52
C GLY A 27 2.81 39.03 13.69
N ILE A 28 3.26 37.86 14.16
CA ILE A 28 3.77 36.77 13.29
C ILE A 28 2.53 36.00 12.76
N PRO A 29 2.52 35.56 11.49
CA PRO A 29 1.33 35.34 10.68
C PRO A 29 0.42 34.18 11.10
N SER A 30 -0.89 34.47 10.99
CA SER A 30 -2.05 33.57 10.86
C SER A 30 -1.78 32.06 10.84
N ASP A 31 -1.90 31.43 12.02
CA ASP A 31 -1.98 29.99 12.30
C ASP A 31 -3.12 29.21 11.59
N LYS A 32 -3.74 29.77 10.54
CA LYS A 32 -4.86 29.13 9.82
C LYS A 32 -4.44 28.29 8.62
N ALA A 33 -3.19 28.39 8.15
CA ALA A 33 -2.70 27.58 7.02
C ALA A 33 -2.24 26.17 7.42
N GLN A 34 -1.91 25.94 8.69
CA GLN A 34 -1.33 24.66 9.12
C GLN A 34 -2.38 23.56 9.38
N ARG A 35 -3.63 23.90 9.70
CA ARG A 35 -4.68 22.91 10.07
C ARG A 35 -5.40 22.23 8.90
N LEU A 36 -5.08 22.58 7.66
CA LEU A 36 -5.69 21.95 6.48
C LEU A 36 -4.93 20.71 5.98
N ILE A 37 -3.70 20.47 6.45
CA ILE A 37 -2.86 19.37 5.95
C ILE A 37 -2.91 18.13 6.87
N GLU A 38 -3.28 18.27 8.14
CA GLU A 38 -3.32 17.12 9.08
C GLU A 38 -4.58 16.25 8.96
N ASN A 39 -5.58 16.67 8.17
CA ASN A 39 -6.84 15.94 8.00
C ASN A 39 -6.92 15.10 6.70
N GLU A 40 -5.85 15.04 5.90
CA GLU A 40 -5.80 14.23 4.67
C GLU A 40 -5.09 12.88 4.84
N MET A 41 -4.76 12.49 6.07
CA MET A 41 -4.02 11.25 6.36
C MET A 41 -4.85 10.12 7.00
N THR A 42 -6.15 10.27 7.20
CA THR A 42 -6.99 9.23 7.84
C THR A 42 -8.12 8.70 6.95
N GLN A 43 -8.10 8.95 5.64
CA GLN A 43 -9.09 8.39 4.70
C GLN A 43 -8.49 7.44 3.66
N ASN A 44 -7.23 7.02 3.83
CA ASN A 44 -6.57 6.04 2.95
C ASN A 44 -6.46 4.64 3.62
N GLU A 45 -7.31 4.34 4.60
CA GLU A 45 -7.37 3.05 5.32
C GLU A 45 -8.71 2.33 5.04
N ALA A 46 -9.10 2.23 3.77
CA ALA A 46 -10.31 1.49 3.38
C ALA A 46 -10.15 0.71 2.06
N GLU A 47 -8.92 0.38 1.66
CA GLU A 47 -8.64 -0.49 0.49
C GLU A 47 -7.76 -1.69 0.86
N ASP A 48 -7.87 -2.21 2.07
CA ASP A 48 -7.41 -3.56 2.37
C ASP A 48 -8.30 -4.20 3.42
N MET A 49 -9.37 -4.83 2.95
CA MET A 49 -10.20 -5.74 3.74
C MET A 49 -9.44 -7.07 3.92
N GLN A 50 -8.22 -7.01 4.46
CA GLN A 50 -7.33 -8.15 4.70
C GLN A 50 -7.46 -8.72 6.13
N ASP A 51 -8.41 -8.22 6.93
CA ASP A 51 -8.51 -8.57 8.36
C ASP A 51 -9.77 -9.37 8.75
N ALA A 52 -10.49 -9.99 7.80
CA ALA A 52 -11.64 -10.84 8.16
C ALA A 52 -11.22 -12.26 8.59
N TYR A 53 -10.06 -12.74 8.13
CA TYR A 53 -9.53 -14.07 8.42
C TYR A 53 -8.00 -14.04 8.26
N TRP A 54 -7.29 -14.96 8.90
CA TRP A 54 -5.83 -15.02 8.89
C TRP A 54 -5.31 -16.41 8.52
N ASN A 55 -4.06 -16.49 8.09
CA ASN A 55 -3.41 -17.77 7.80
C ASN A 55 -2.98 -18.48 9.09
N GLU A 56 -3.37 -19.74 9.23
CA GLU A 56 -2.98 -20.61 10.34
C GLU A 56 -1.77 -21.47 9.94
N MET A 57 -0.98 -21.88 10.94
CA MET A 57 0.33 -22.50 10.69
C MET A 57 0.19 -23.87 10.01
N GLU A 58 -0.85 -24.62 10.37
CA GLU A 58 -1.20 -25.92 9.83
C GLU A 58 -1.43 -25.83 8.31
N CYS A 59 -2.20 -24.83 7.85
CA CYS A 59 -2.42 -24.58 6.42
C CYS A 59 -1.15 -24.11 5.70
N LEU A 60 -0.37 -23.20 6.31
CA LEU A 60 0.86 -22.68 5.73
C LEU A 60 1.93 -23.77 5.54
N GLN A 61 2.00 -24.74 6.45
CA GLN A 61 2.94 -25.87 6.36
C GLN A 61 2.66 -26.76 5.14
N GLU A 62 1.40 -26.87 4.73
CA GLU A 62 0.96 -27.56 3.52
C GLU A 62 1.04 -26.66 2.26
N GLY A 63 1.57 -25.43 2.40
CA GLY A 63 1.67 -24.47 1.31
C GLY A 63 0.33 -23.88 0.86
N GLY A 64 -0.69 -23.93 1.72
CA GLY A 64 -2.00 -23.33 1.48
C GLY A 64 -2.13 -21.94 2.10
N ILE A 65 -3.30 -21.33 1.87
CA ILE A 65 -3.77 -20.13 2.55
C ILE A 65 -5.20 -20.34 3.07
N CYS A 66 -5.53 -19.72 4.21
CA CYS A 66 -6.88 -19.76 4.76
C CYS A 66 -7.76 -18.77 4.00
N LEU A 67 -8.89 -19.25 3.46
CA LEU A 67 -9.86 -18.47 2.70
C LEU A 67 -11.29 -18.90 3.06
N PRO A 68 -12.30 -18.05 2.83
CA PRO A 68 -13.69 -18.50 2.82
C PRO A 68 -13.88 -19.67 1.84
N ALA A 69 -14.60 -20.70 2.25
CA ALA A 69 -14.76 -21.92 1.44
C ALA A 69 -15.36 -21.66 0.05
N ASP A 70 -16.20 -20.63 -0.10
CA ASP A 70 -16.78 -20.19 -1.39
C ASP A 70 -15.79 -19.47 -2.31
N GLU A 71 -14.68 -18.97 -1.75
CA GLU A 71 -13.58 -18.33 -2.48
C GLU A 71 -12.48 -19.31 -2.91
N CYS A 72 -12.49 -20.52 -2.37
CA CYS A 72 -11.52 -21.55 -2.69
C CYS A 72 -11.65 -21.98 -4.17
N PRO A 73 -10.55 -22.05 -4.94
CA PRO A 73 -10.58 -22.65 -6.26
C PRO A 73 -11.04 -24.11 -6.17
N LYS A 74 -12.03 -24.50 -6.98
CA LYS A 74 -12.56 -25.86 -6.96
C LYS A 74 -11.45 -26.90 -7.14
N GLY A 75 -11.45 -27.93 -6.28
CA GLY A 75 -10.45 -29.01 -6.31
C GLY A 75 -9.09 -28.60 -5.74
N HIS A 76 -8.97 -27.42 -5.14
CA HIS A 76 -7.79 -26.96 -4.41
C HIS A 76 -8.06 -26.86 -2.90
N GLU A 77 -9.20 -27.35 -2.43
CA GLU A 77 -9.45 -27.52 -1.00
C GLU A 77 -8.43 -28.52 -0.43
N ALA A 78 -7.76 -28.13 0.65
CA ALA A 78 -6.86 -29.02 1.37
C ALA A 78 -7.66 -30.01 2.25
N ALA A 79 -6.97 -30.86 3.00
CA ALA A 79 -7.63 -31.70 4.00
C ALA A 79 -8.34 -30.82 5.04
N ASN A 80 -9.56 -31.23 5.44
CA ASN A 80 -10.34 -30.49 6.44
C ASN A 80 -9.55 -30.30 7.75
N GLY A 81 -9.69 -29.11 8.36
CA GLY A 81 -9.14 -28.86 9.70
C GLY A 81 -7.77 -28.20 9.74
N LEU A 82 -7.29 -27.65 8.61
CA LEU A 82 -6.02 -26.91 8.54
C LEU A 82 -6.15 -25.41 8.85
N CYS A 83 -7.37 -24.88 8.99
CA CYS A 83 -7.66 -23.57 9.58
C CYS A 83 -8.59 -23.74 10.80
N PRO A 84 -8.18 -24.53 11.82
CA PRO A 84 -9.07 -24.99 12.88
C PRO A 84 -9.70 -23.88 13.72
N ALA A 85 -8.99 -22.77 13.95
CA ALA A 85 -9.51 -21.67 14.77
C ALA A 85 -10.66 -20.91 14.08
N GLN A 86 -10.75 -21.00 12.76
CA GLN A 86 -11.68 -20.23 11.94
C GLN A 86 -12.66 -21.12 11.14
N GLN A 87 -12.56 -22.43 11.28
CA GLN A 87 -13.38 -23.37 10.50
C GLN A 87 -14.88 -23.24 10.77
N GLU A 88 -15.27 -22.92 12.02
CA GLU A 88 -16.66 -22.63 12.37
C GLU A 88 -17.21 -21.40 11.65
N ASN A 89 -16.33 -20.49 11.18
CA ASN A 89 -16.70 -19.31 10.39
C ASN A 89 -16.73 -19.61 8.88
N GLY A 90 -16.60 -20.87 8.47
CA GLY A 90 -16.57 -21.29 7.06
C GLY A 90 -15.26 -20.97 6.35
N ILE A 91 -14.17 -20.79 7.10
CA ILE A 91 -12.82 -20.63 6.56
C ILE A 91 -12.19 -22.02 6.40
N GLU A 92 -11.62 -22.28 5.23
CA GLU A 92 -10.95 -23.53 4.89
C GLU A 92 -9.56 -23.26 4.32
N CYS A 93 -8.70 -24.27 4.34
CA CYS A 93 -7.37 -24.18 3.76
C CYS A 93 -7.42 -24.49 2.26
N CYS A 94 -6.82 -23.62 1.45
CA CYS A 94 -6.84 -23.69 -0.01
C CYS A 94 -5.42 -23.67 -0.59
N HIS A 95 -5.14 -24.57 -1.52
CA HIS A 95 -3.91 -24.60 -2.30
C HIS A 95 -4.04 -23.69 -3.53
N GLY A 96 -4.06 -22.37 -3.32
CA GLY A 96 -4.12 -21.41 -4.42
C GLY A 96 -4.71 -20.08 -3.99
N LEU A 97 -4.67 -19.12 -4.91
CA LEU A 97 -5.24 -17.79 -4.70
C LEU A 97 -6.77 -17.83 -4.75
N SER A 98 -7.42 -16.96 -3.98
CA SER A 98 -8.88 -16.76 -4.01
C SER A 98 -9.39 -16.57 -5.45
N ASN A 99 -10.58 -17.11 -5.73
CA ASN A 99 -11.29 -16.86 -6.99
C ASN A 99 -11.66 -15.37 -7.17
N LYS A 100 -11.70 -14.60 -6.07
CA LYS A 100 -11.90 -13.14 -6.08
C LYS A 100 -10.62 -12.36 -6.32
N GLU A 101 -9.45 -12.98 -6.23
CA GLU A 101 -8.20 -12.34 -6.63
C GLU A 101 -8.23 -12.08 -8.14
N ARG A 102 -8.14 -10.81 -8.54
CA ARG A 102 -8.19 -10.41 -9.95
C ARG A 102 -7.00 -9.54 -10.37
N ALA A 103 -6.11 -9.19 -9.44
CA ALA A 103 -4.92 -8.42 -9.75
C ALA A 103 -3.88 -9.31 -10.44
N CYS A 104 -3.30 -8.81 -11.53
CA CYS A 104 -2.29 -9.50 -12.31
C CYS A 104 -1.02 -9.73 -11.49
N SER A 105 -0.58 -8.73 -10.74
CA SER A 105 0.63 -8.78 -9.90
C SER A 105 0.51 -9.85 -8.81
N ARG A 106 -0.63 -9.91 -8.11
CA ARG A 106 -0.89 -10.91 -7.06
C ARG A 106 -1.01 -12.34 -7.62
N ARG A 107 -1.34 -12.47 -8.90
CA ARG A 107 -1.32 -13.74 -9.64
C ARG A 107 0.04 -14.09 -10.26
N GLY A 108 1.11 -13.37 -9.90
CA GLY A 108 2.47 -13.64 -10.39
C GLY A 108 2.71 -13.19 -11.83
N GLY A 109 1.92 -12.24 -12.32
CA GLY A 109 2.02 -11.73 -13.69
C GLY A 109 2.45 -10.26 -13.77
N LEU A 110 2.67 -9.81 -15.01
CA LEU A 110 2.80 -8.40 -15.36
C LEU A 110 1.92 -8.07 -16.57
N CYS A 111 1.21 -6.94 -16.51
CA CYS A 111 0.47 -6.40 -17.65
C CYS A 111 1.44 -5.98 -18.76
N ARG A 112 1.22 -6.49 -19.97
CA ARG A 112 1.99 -6.15 -21.18
C ARG A 112 1.10 -6.23 -22.41
N ASP A 113 1.57 -5.67 -23.53
CA ASP A 113 0.89 -5.80 -24.82
C ASP A 113 0.57 -7.26 -25.17
N LYS A 114 -0.66 -7.53 -25.63
CA LYS A 114 -1.12 -8.89 -26.01
C LYS A 114 -0.19 -9.62 -26.97
N ILE A 115 0.44 -8.89 -27.90
CA ILE A 115 1.35 -9.44 -28.92
C ILE A 115 2.66 -9.92 -28.29
N LYS A 116 3.09 -9.31 -27.18
CA LYS A 116 4.34 -9.66 -26.47
C LYS A 116 4.17 -10.82 -25.48
N CYS A 117 2.93 -11.24 -25.20
CA CYS A 117 2.65 -12.36 -24.31
C CYS A 117 2.21 -13.61 -25.10
N PRO A 118 3.01 -14.69 -25.09
CA PRO A 118 2.62 -15.99 -25.66
C PRO A 118 1.29 -16.47 -25.09
N GLU A 119 0.46 -17.12 -25.91
CA GLU A 119 -0.86 -17.56 -25.48
C GLU A 119 -0.86 -18.48 -24.26
N SER A 120 0.14 -19.34 -24.16
CA SER A 120 0.34 -20.26 -23.04
C SER A 120 0.63 -19.57 -21.70
N LEU A 121 1.05 -18.30 -21.71
CA LEU A 121 1.41 -17.55 -20.49
C LEU A 121 0.36 -16.50 -20.12
N ARG A 122 -0.74 -16.39 -20.86
CA ARG A 122 -1.79 -15.41 -20.59
C ARG A 122 -2.64 -15.86 -19.39
N ILE A 123 -2.87 -14.96 -18.45
CA ILE A 123 -3.78 -15.15 -17.31
C ILE A 123 -5.09 -14.39 -17.63
N PRO A 124 -6.13 -15.06 -18.14
CA PRO A 124 -7.29 -14.38 -18.72
C PRO A 124 -8.25 -13.77 -17.69
N TYR A 125 -8.14 -14.16 -16.42
CA TYR A 125 -9.07 -13.75 -15.37
C TYR A 125 -8.68 -12.45 -14.65
N ALA A 126 -7.46 -11.95 -14.89
CA ALA A 126 -7.00 -10.68 -14.35
C ALA A 126 -7.68 -9.52 -15.07
N ASN A 127 -8.08 -8.48 -14.32
CA ASN A 127 -8.88 -7.37 -14.84
C ASN A 127 -8.32 -5.98 -14.54
N ASP A 128 -7.10 -5.91 -14.00
CA ASP A 128 -6.38 -4.69 -13.62
C ASP A 128 -5.41 -4.18 -14.71
N CYS A 129 -5.31 -4.87 -15.85
CA CYS A 129 -4.52 -4.41 -16.98
C CYS A 129 -5.26 -3.37 -17.83
N GLN A 130 -4.51 -2.48 -18.49
CA GLN A 130 -5.10 -1.44 -19.35
C GLN A 130 -5.74 -2.03 -20.61
N SER A 131 -6.52 -1.20 -21.32
CA SER A 131 -7.06 -1.57 -22.63
C SER A 131 -5.94 -1.98 -23.59
N GLN A 132 -6.07 -3.15 -24.21
CA GLN A 132 -5.10 -3.80 -25.13
C GLN A 132 -3.90 -4.51 -24.45
N GLU A 133 -3.76 -4.41 -23.13
CA GLU A 133 -2.83 -5.24 -22.37
C GLU A 133 -3.48 -6.55 -21.93
N ILE A 134 -2.63 -7.53 -21.60
CA ILE A 134 -3.05 -8.78 -20.99
C ILE A 134 -2.11 -9.13 -19.84
N CYS A 135 -2.64 -9.77 -18.81
CA CYS A 135 -1.81 -10.28 -17.74
C CYS A 135 -0.98 -11.46 -18.25
N CYS A 136 0.35 -11.31 -18.18
CA CYS A 136 1.29 -12.33 -18.63
C CYS A 136 2.03 -12.91 -17.43
N ALA A 137 1.98 -14.23 -17.25
CA ALA A 137 2.70 -14.93 -16.20
C ALA A 137 4.21 -14.69 -16.32
N LEU A 138 4.86 -14.41 -15.20
CA LEU A 138 6.32 -14.33 -15.11
C LEU A 138 6.86 -15.75 -14.90
N VAL A 139 7.72 -16.21 -15.81
CA VAL A 139 8.38 -17.52 -15.78
C VAL A 139 9.89 -17.37 -15.73
#